data_AF-A0AAD2HB60-F1
#
_entry.id   AF-A0AAD2HB60-F1
#
_cell.length_a   1.000
_cell.length_b   1.000
_cell.length_c   1.000
_cell.angle_alpha   90.00
_cell.angle_beta   90.00
_cell.angle_gamma   90.00
#
_symmetry.space_group_name_H-M   'P 1'
#
loop_
_entity.id
_entity.type
_entity.pdbx_description
1 polymer ?
#
loop_
_entity_poly.entity_id
_entity_poly.type
_entity_poly.pdbx_seq_one_letter_code
_entity_poly.pdbx_strand_id
1 'polypeptide(L)'
;MTHCVHLLQNTRPHRAPIRVANGLVVYSELVGEIVLRPLIHGHARSRSVILSNVLYVPALSHNLISTTYLSVHHDYTVLMKENYILFKRNGEVYFVADISEQGQAFVRETVMDKELVTGVRLASARKPDPICEPCLFGKLNAGLFPSTGHRSGAPLDLIHSDLKSYSVPTREGWKHRVTFVDDHTGFKVAYHMKNKSETFAALKMFQAYAETHWGLKIKAFQDDKGGEYMSNEFRSHLDKCGIVHRHSVRARPQQNGTAERSNRTVDEHSTAMLHEANLPPAFRALAVSAYIHVCNMHPTARDPTRTPHELWFKAKPDVSHLRVWGCLAYVHVQRDKRGPSGHHVQKCIFVGYPAGYKG
;
A
#
# COMPACT_ATOMS: atom_id res chain seq x y z
N MET A 1 -2.65 -16.23 -25.27
CA MET A 1 -1.26 -16.70 -25.06
C MET A 1 -0.73 -16.06 -23.80
N THR A 2 -0.02 -16.81 -22.97
CA THR A 2 0.55 -16.30 -21.73
C THR A 2 1.99 -16.75 -21.54
N HIS A 3 2.81 -15.92 -20.91
CA HIS A 3 4.16 -16.25 -20.45
C HIS A 3 4.18 -16.55 -18.93
N CYS A 4 3.02 -16.50 -18.27
CA CYS A 4 2.87 -16.75 -16.85
C CYS A 4 2.23 -18.13 -16.62
N VAL A 5 3.06 -19.18 -16.49
CA VAL A 5 2.56 -20.55 -16.31
C VAL A 5 1.65 -20.72 -15.09
N HIS A 6 1.90 -19.95 -14.02
CA HIS A 6 1.15 -20.00 -12.77
C HIS A 6 -0.30 -19.50 -12.88
N LEU A 7 -0.66 -18.80 -13.96
CA LEU A 7 -2.03 -18.33 -14.20
C LEU A 7 -2.90 -19.41 -14.87
N LEU A 8 -2.29 -20.47 -15.40
CA LEU A 8 -3.00 -21.55 -16.08
C LEU A 8 -3.45 -22.64 -15.10
N GLN A 9 -4.67 -23.09 -15.29
CA GLN A 9 -5.27 -24.25 -14.63
C GLN A 9 -5.53 -25.35 -15.67
N ASN A 10 -5.70 -26.60 -15.22
CA ASN A 10 -6.04 -27.74 -16.09
C ASN A 10 -5.10 -27.87 -17.30
N THR A 11 -3.80 -27.75 -17.09
CA THR A 11 -2.80 -27.69 -18.17
C THR A 11 -2.47 -29.08 -18.73
N ARG A 12 -2.15 -29.09 -20.03
CA ARG A 12 -1.53 -30.25 -20.70
C ARG A 12 -0.43 -29.80 -21.67
N PRO A 13 0.58 -30.63 -21.94
CA PRO A 13 1.56 -30.37 -22.98
C PRO A 13 0.90 -30.11 -24.33
N HIS A 14 1.30 -29.03 -24.99
CA HIS A 14 0.75 -28.68 -26.30
C HIS A 14 1.70 -27.78 -27.06
N ARG A 15 2.10 -28.23 -28.25
CA ARG A 15 3.05 -27.53 -29.12
C ARG A 15 2.39 -27.10 -30.41
N ALA A 16 1.99 -25.84 -30.46
CA ALA A 16 1.44 -25.18 -31.65
C ALA A 16 2.35 -24.02 -32.10
N PRO A 17 2.60 -23.87 -33.42
CA PRO A 17 3.35 -22.74 -33.96
C PRO A 17 2.49 -21.47 -33.97
N ILE A 18 3.09 -20.34 -33.61
CA ILE A 18 2.44 -19.03 -33.53
C ILE A 18 3.31 -18.04 -34.29
N ARG A 19 2.76 -17.47 -35.36
CA ARG A 19 3.42 -16.40 -36.10
C ARG A 19 3.15 -15.06 -35.40
N VAL A 20 4.20 -14.37 -34.96
CA VAL A 20 4.11 -13.03 -34.37
C VAL A 20 4.28 -11.96 -35.45
N ALA A 21 3.89 -10.71 -35.13
CA ALA A 21 3.78 -9.62 -36.11
C ALA A 21 5.08 -9.28 -36.86
N ASN A 22 6.24 -9.54 -36.27
CA ASN A 22 7.55 -9.35 -36.91
C ASN A 22 7.97 -10.52 -37.83
N GLY A 23 7.07 -11.47 -38.11
CA GLY A 23 7.30 -12.60 -39.00
C GLY A 23 7.94 -13.83 -38.34
N LEU A 24 8.41 -13.72 -37.09
CA LEU A 24 8.97 -14.86 -36.35
C LEU A 24 7.86 -15.88 -35.99
N VAL A 25 8.26 -17.16 -35.89
CA VAL A 25 7.40 -18.24 -35.39
C VAL A 25 7.90 -18.68 -34.03
N VAL A 26 7.06 -18.50 -33.01
CA VAL A 26 7.28 -19.01 -31.64
C VAL A 26 6.38 -20.22 -31.38
N TYR A 27 6.73 -21.05 -30.41
CA TYR A 27 5.98 -22.26 -30.10
C TYR A 27 5.37 -22.18 -28.70
N SER A 28 4.14 -22.68 -28.57
CA SER A 28 3.58 -22.98 -27.26
C SER A 28 4.21 -24.24 -26.65
N GLU A 29 4.21 -24.30 -25.33
CA GLU A 29 4.64 -25.49 -24.57
C GLU A 29 3.47 -26.18 -23.86
N LEU A 30 2.47 -25.41 -23.41
CA LEU A 30 1.28 -25.90 -22.72
C LEU A 30 0.02 -25.27 -23.29
N VAL A 31 -1.12 -25.93 -23.06
CA VAL A 31 -2.45 -25.35 -23.19
C VAL A 31 -3.23 -25.60 -21.90
N GLY A 32 -4.02 -24.63 -21.46
CA GLY A 32 -4.86 -24.75 -20.27
C GLY A 32 -5.96 -23.71 -20.23
N GLU A 33 -6.47 -23.45 -19.04
CA GLU A 33 -7.55 -22.50 -18.79
C GLU A 33 -7.07 -21.35 -17.91
N ILE A 34 -7.51 -20.13 -18.20
CA ILE A 34 -7.34 -18.98 -17.31
C ILE A 34 -8.71 -18.56 -16.79
N VAL A 35 -8.85 -18.53 -15.47
CA VAL A 35 -10.06 -18.04 -14.81
C VAL A 35 -9.88 -16.56 -14.51
N LEU A 36 -10.52 -15.72 -15.33
CA LEU A 36 -10.65 -14.30 -15.06
C LEU A 36 -11.85 -14.10 -14.13
N ARG A 37 -11.69 -13.31 -13.08
CA ARG A 37 -12.78 -12.96 -12.16
C ARG A 37 -13.05 -11.46 -12.29
N PRO A 38 -13.92 -11.05 -13.25
CA PRO A 38 -14.16 -9.63 -13.46
C PRO A 38 -14.86 -9.03 -12.24
N LEU A 39 -14.50 -7.79 -11.91
CA LEU A 39 -15.22 -6.98 -10.93
C LEU A 39 -16.03 -5.96 -11.73
N ILE A 40 -17.36 -6.07 -11.70
CA ILE A 40 -18.25 -5.09 -12.34
C ILE A 40 -18.63 -4.06 -11.28
N HIS A 41 -18.23 -2.80 -11.47
CA HIS A 41 -18.48 -1.70 -10.53
C HIS A 41 -18.08 -2.03 -9.07
N GLY A 42 -16.95 -2.71 -8.90
CA GLY A 42 -16.46 -3.07 -7.56
C GLY A 42 -17.20 -4.22 -6.86
N HIS A 43 -18.22 -4.82 -7.49
CA HIS A 43 -18.95 -5.96 -6.93
C HIS A 43 -18.52 -7.28 -7.58
N ALA A 44 -18.27 -8.30 -6.74
CA ALA A 44 -17.99 -9.68 -7.14
C ALA A 44 -19.23 -10.44 -7.62
N ARG A 45 -20.23 -9.72 -8.18
CA ARG A 45 -21.44 -10.33 -8.74
C ARG A 45 -21.25 -10.84 -10.16
N SER A 46 -20.09 -10.61 -10.79
CA SER A 46 -19.85 -11.11 -12.14
C SER A 46 -19.42 -12.58 -12.11
N ARG A 47 -20.01 -13.37 -13.02
CA ARG A 47 -19.60 -14.75 -13.25
C ARG A 47 -18.13 -14.76 -13.70
N SER A 48 -17.34 -15.69 -13.17
CA SER A 48 -15.97 -15.89 -13.63
C SER A 48 -15.97 -16.16 -15.14
N VAL A 49 -15.09 -15.50 -15.87
CA VAL A 49 -14.85 -15.74 -17.29
C VAL A 49 -13.73 -16.74 -17.38
N ILE A 50 -14.05 -17.94 -17.85
CA ILE A 50 -13.04 -18.97 -18.11
C ILE A 50 -12.63 -18.82 -19.57
N LEU A 51 -11.36 -18.48 -19.78
CA LEU A 51 -10.74 -18.57 -21.09
C LEU A 51 -10.15 -19.97 -21.22
N SER A 52 -10.78 -20.82 -22.01
CA SER A 52 -10.26 -22.16 -22.32
C SER A 52 -9.31 -22.11 -23.52
N ASN A 53 -8.49 -23.14 -23.69
CA ASN A 53 -7.51 -23.25 -24.78
C ASN A 53 -6.45 -22.13 -24.80
N VAL A 54 -6.05 -21.62 -23.63
CA VAL A 54 -5.01 -20.60 -23.52
C VAL A 54 -3.63 -21.25 -23.63
N LEU A 55 -2.88 -20.83 -24.63
CA LEU A 55 -1.51 -21.29 -24.89
C LEU A 55 -0.50 -20.64 -23.94
N TYR A 56 0.37 -21.44 -23.32
CA TYR A 56 1.59 -20.99 -22.66
C TYR A 56 2.73 -20.90 -23.68
N VAL A 57 3.34 -19.72 -23.81
CA VAL A 57 4.37 -19.41 -24.82
C VAL A 57 5.48 -18.64 -24.12
N PRO A 58 6.50 -19.32 -23.55
CA PRO A 58 7.54 -18.66 -22.76
C PRO A 58 8.36 -17.63 -23.54
N ALA A 59 8.44 -17.78 -24.86
CA ALA A 59 9.16 -16.86 -25.74
C ALA A 59 8.48 -15.47 -25.90
N LEU A 60 7.23 -15.30 -25.45
CA LEU A 60 6.57 -14.00 -25.45
C LEU A 60 6.92 -13.23 -24.17
N SER A 61 7.29 -11.96 -24.32
CA SER A 61 7.55 -11.08 -23.17
C SER A 61 6.28 -10.60 -22.47
N HIS A 62 5.11 -10.76 -23.10
CA HIS A 62 3.82 -10.26 -22.60
C HIS A 62 2.69 -11.26 -22.86
N ASN A 63 1.66 -11.21 -22.02
CA ASN A 63 0.43 -11.96 -22.22
C ASN A 63 -0.40 -11.30 -23.32
N LEU A 64 -0.90 -12.10 -24.26
CA LEU A 64 -1.69 -11.64 -25.41
C LEU A 64 -3.05 -12.30 -25.43
N ILE A 65 -4.09 -11.51 -25.73
CA ILE A 65 -5.46 -11.98 -25.92
C ILE A 65 -5.85 -11.67 -27.37
N SER A 66 -6.37 -12.68 -28.09
CA SER A 66 -6.88 -12.48 -29.45
C SER A 66 -8.29 -11.88 -29.38
N THR A 67 -8.40 -10.60 -29.75
CA THR A 67 -9.67 -9.87 -29.84
C THR A 67 -10.63 -10.53 -30.84
N THR A 68 -10.10 -10.97 -31.99
CA THR A 68 -10.87 -11.67 -33.04
C THR A 68 -11.40 -13.01 -32.56
N TYR A 69 -10.60 -13.77 -31.79
CA TYR A 69 -11.06 -15.04 -31.25
C TYR A 69 -12.21 -14.85 -30.25
N LEU A 70 -12.09 -13.84 -29.38
CA LEU A 70 -13.14 -13.48 -28.44
C LEU A 70 -14.44 -13.06 -29.15
N SER A 71 -14.33 -12.27 -30.23
CA SER A 71 -15.52 -11.81 -30.94
C SER A 71 -16.20 -12.89 -31.78
N VAL A 72 -15.44 -13.78 -32.40
CA VAL A 72 -15.97 -14.84 -33.27
C VAL A 72 -16.50 -16.04 -32.48
N HIS A 73 -15.83 -16.43 -31.39
CA HIS A 73 -16.12 -17.71 -30.71
C HIS A 73 -16.71 -17.56 -29.32
N HIS A 74 -16.71 -16.35 -28.73
CA HIS A 74 -17.14 -16.13 -27.35
C HIS A 74 -18.12 -14.96 -27.20
N ASP A 75 -18.75 -14.51 -28.29
CA ASP A 75 -19.79 -13.46 -28.34
C ASP A 75 -19.34 -12.10 -27.74
N TYR A 76 -18.04 -11.83 -27.74
CA TYR A 76 -17.55 -10.53 -27.28
C TYR A 76 -17.70 -9.46 -28.35
N THR A 77 -18.38 -8.38 -28.03
CA THR A 77 -18.27 -7.13 -28.79
C THR A 77 -17.06 -6.35 -28.30
N VAL A 78 -16.05 -6.21 -29.16
CA VAL A 78 -14.85 -5.42 -28.88
C VAL A 78 -15.04 -4.01 -29.47
N LEU A 79 -15.11 -3.00 -28.61
CA LEU A 79 -15.26 -1.60 -29.02
C LEU A 79 -13.96 -0.86 -28.75
N MET A 80 -13.27 -0.45 -29.80
CA MET A 80 -12.08 0.38 -29.70
C MET A 80 -12.49 1.86 -29.65
N LYS A 81 -11.95 2.58 -28.67
CA LYS A 81 -12.04 4.03 -28.50
C LYS A 81 -10.62 4.61 -28.50
N GLU A 82 -10.50 5.93 -28.60
CA GLU A 82 -9.20 6.61 -28.76
C GLU A 82 -8.13 6.13 -27.77
N ASN A 83 -8.49 5.95 -26.49
CA ASN A 83 -7.53 5.65 -25.43
C ASN A 83 -7.78 4.30 -24.72
N TYR A 84 -8.77 3.52 -25.14
CA TYR A 84 -9.11 2.25 -24.51
C TYR A 84 -9.93 1.32 -25.40
N ILE A 85 -9.94 0.03 -25.06
CA ILE A 85 -10.72 -1.02 -25.70
C ILE A 85 -11.69 -1.61 -24.67
N LEU A 86 -12.98 -1.61 -24.99
CA LEU A 86 -14.02 -2.26 -24.20
C LEU A 86 -14.29 -3.66 -24.75
N PHE A 87 -14.39 -4.64 -23.85
CA PHE A 87 -14.80 -5.99 -24.17
C PHE A 87 -16.15 -6.24 -23.52
N LYS A 88 -17.20 -6.24 -24.34
CA LYS A 88 -18.58 -6.44 -23.91
C LYS A 88 -19.09 -7.82 -24.28
N ARG A 89 -19.97 -8.41 -23.48
CA ARG A 89 -20.72 -9.62 -23.84
C ARG A 89 -22.16 -9.44 -23.35
N ASN A 90 -23.15 -9.72 -24.20
CA ASN A 90 -24.56 -9.49 -23.90
C ASN A 90 -24.88 -8.05 -23.43
N GLY A 91 -24.18 -7.05 -23.99
CA GLY A 91 -24.35 -5.63 -23.64
C GLY A 91 -23.59 -5.17 -22.38
N GLU A 92 -23.13 -6.07 -21.53
CA GLU A 92 -22.37 -5.75 -20.31
C GLU A 92 -20.86 -5.70 -20.57
N VAL A 93 -20.15 -4.79 -19.90
CA VAL A 93 -18.68 -4.67 -19.98
C VAL A 93 -18.04 -5.67 -19.02
N TYR A 94 -17.14 -6.50 -19.54
CA TYR A 94 -16.42 -7.50 -18.76
C TYR A 94 -14.97 -7.11 -18.47
N PHE A 95 -14.29 -6.45 -19.41
CA PHE A 95 -12.94 -5.92 -19.17
C PHE A 95 -12.64 -4.73 -20.08
N VAL A 96 -11.68 -3.92 -19.63
CA VAL A 96 -11.18 -2.72 -20.32
C VAL A 96 -9.68 -2.85 -20.46
N ALA A 97 -9.17 -2.55 -21.66
CA ALA A 97 -7.74 -2.40 -21.90
C ALA A 97 -7.41 -0.95 -22.21
N ASP A 98 -6.43 -0.36 -21.53
CA ASP A 98 -5.95 0.98 -21.85
C ASP A 98 -4.94 0.92 -23.00
N ILE A 99 -5.05 1.84 -23.94
CA ILE A 99 -4.09 1.98 -25.04
C ILE A 99 -2.97 2.92 -24.58
N SER A 100 -1.72 2.46 -24.61
CA SER A 100 -0.55 3.26 -24.29
C SER A 100 -0.24 4.28 -25.41
N GLU A 101 0.62 5.25 -25.12
CA GLU A 101 1.13 6.21 -26.13
C GLU A 101 1.82 5.52 -27.32
N GLN A 102 2.29 4.29 -27.13
CA GLN A 102 2.89 3.45 -28.19
C GLN A 102 1.86 2.57 -28.92
N GLY A 103 0.56 2.79 -28.70
CA GLY A 103 -0.53 2.04 -29.33
C GLY A 103 -0.72 0.62 -28.79
N GLN A 104 -0.11 0.27 -27.65
CA GLN A 104 -0.23 -1.05 -27.05
C GLN A 104 -1.37 -1.09 -26.03
N ALA A 105 -2.26 -2.08 -26.14
CA ALA A 105 -3.40 -2.22 -25.23
C ALA A 105 -3.08 -3.15 -24.05
N PHE A 106 -3.18 -2.65 -22.82
CA PHE A 106 -2.96 -3.42 -21.60
C PHE A 106 -4.27 -3.61 -20.83
N VAL A 107 -4.65 -4.86 -20.59
CA VAL A 107 -5.82 -5.19 -19.75
C VAL A 107 -5.51 -4.78 -18.31
N ARG A 108 -6.37 -3.95 -17.71
CA ARG A 108 -6.19 -3.52 -16.31
C ARG A 108 -6.38 -4.69 -15.34
N GLU A 109 -5.32 -5.12 -14.66
CA GLU A 109 -5.43 -5.89 -13.40
C GLU A 109 -5.71 -4.93 -12.21
N THR A 110 -6.86 -4.24 -12.19
CA THR A 110 -7.31 -3.30 -11.12
C THR A 110 -6.39 -2.08 -10.88
N VAL A 111 -6.85 -0.84 -10.62
CA VAL A 111 -7.60 -0.33 -9.46
C VAL A 111 -8.15 1.05 -9.88
N MET A 112 -9.46 1.18 -10.05
CA MET A 112 -10.31 2.37 -9.81
C MET A 112 -11.75 1.80 -9.82
N ASP A 113 -12.60 2.19 -8.86
CA ASP A 113 -13.93 1.60 -8.51
C ASP A 113 -13.95 0.40 -7.56
N LYS A 114 -12.95 0.23 -6.69
CA LYS A 114 -13.21 -0.46 -5.42
C LYS A 114 -13.62 0.61 -4.40
N GLU A 115 -14.82 0.55 -3.83
CA GLU A 115 -15.23 1.36 -2.67
C GLU A 115 -14.42 0.97 -1.41
N LEU A 116 -13.08 1.05 -1.45
CA LEU A 116 -12.21 0.68 -0.33
C LEU A 116 -12.23 1.69 0.80
N VAL A 117 -12.66 2.90 0.47
CA VAL A 117 -12.76 4.04 1.35
C VAL A 117 -14.07 4.77 1.04
N THR A 118 -14.69 5.38 2.03
CA THR A 118 -15.83 6.29 1.82
C THR A 118 -15.34 7.74 1.82
N GLY A 119 -16.15 8.66 1.29
CA GLY A 119 -15.85 10.11 1.39
C GLY A 119 -14.93 10.69 0.32
N VAL A 120 -14.54 9.90 -0.70
CA VAL A 120 -13.81 10.41 -1.89
C VAL A 120 -14.74 10.43 -3.09
N ARG A 121 -14.72 11.55 -3.82
CA ARG A 121 -15.22 11.63 -5.20
C ARG A 121 -14.06 11.97 -6.11
N LEU A 122 -13.63 11.01 -6.92
CA LEU A 122 -12.57 11.23 -7.91
C LEU A 122 -13.19 11.96 -9.12
N ALA A 123 -12.89 13.25 -9.26
CA ALA A 123 -13.38 14.09 -10.35
C ALA A 123 -12.28 14.51 -11.35
N SER A 124 -11.14 13.79 -11.38
CA SER A 124 -10.05 14.11 -12.29
C SER A 124 -10.27 13.51 -13.68
N ALA A 125 -10.40 14.37 -14.69
CA ALA A 125 -10.49 13.99 -16.10
C ALA A 125 -9.16 14.19 -16.87
N ARG A 126 -8.09 14.65 -16.20
CA ARG A 126 -6.78 14.91 -16.84
C ARG A 126 -5.87 13.69 -16.71
N LYS A 127 -5.37 13.23 -17.85
CA LYS A 127 -4.25 12.30 -18.00
C LYS A 127 -3.31 12.81 -19.10
N PRO A 128 -1.99 12.57 -19.04
CA PRO A 128 -1.27 11.98 -17.91
C PRO A 128 -1.10 12.96 -16.74
N ASP A 129 -0.88 12.43 -15.54
CA ASP A 129 -0.45 13.26 -14.42
C ASP A 129 0.94 13.84 -14.76
N PRO A 130 1.17 15.16 -14.57
CA PRO A 130 2.48 15.75 -14.78
C PRO A 130 3.50 15.07 -13.84
N ILE A 131 4.78 15.12 -14.23
CA ILE A 131 5.88 14.67 -13.37
C ILE A 131 5.74 15.34 -11.99
N CYS A 132 5.52 14.52 -10.96
CA CYS A 132 5.47 15.00 -9.59
C CYS A 132 6.90 15.14 -9.06
N GLU A 133 7.48 16.34 -9.20
CA GLU A 133 8.80 16.67 -8.67
C GLU A 133 8.99 16.27 -7.19
N PRO A 134 8.03 16.53 -6.27
CA PRO A 134 8.14 16.03 -4.89
C PRO A 134 8.30 14.51 -4.80
N CYS A 135 7.60 13.74 -5.64
CA CYS A 135 7.78 12.29 -5.68
C CYS A 135 9.15 11.90 -6.21
N LEU A 136 9.75 12.66 -7.13
CA LEU A 136 11.14 12.40 -7.56
C LEU A 136 12.12 12.63 -6.41
N PHE A 137 12.00 13.74 -5.68
CA PHE A 137 12.82 14.02 -4.50
C PHE A 137 12.67 12.95 -3.40
N GLY A 138 11.48 12.35 -3.28
CA GLY A 138 11.18 11.37 -2.25
C GLY A 138 11.44 9.91 -2.62
N LYS A 139 11.14 9.49 -3.86
CA LYS A 139 10.96 8.07 -4.23
C LYS A 139 11.92 7.53 -5.29
N LEU A 140 12.75 8.38 -5.91
CA LEU A 140 13.66 7.92 -6.96
C LEU A 140 14.71 6.96 -6.38
N ASN A 141 14.63 5.67 -6.72
CA ASN A 141 15.52 4.61 -6.24
C ASN A 141 15.86 3.59 -7.33
N ALA A 142 16.97 2.85 -7.16
CA ALA A 142 17.34 1.73 -8.03
C ALA A 142 16.43 0.50 -7.77
N GLY A 143 16.14 -0.27 -8.82
CA GLY A 143 15.00 -1.18 -9.00
C GLY A 143 14.59 -2.15 -7.87
N LEU A 144 13.35 -2.66 -8.01
CA LEU A 144 12.62 -3.45 -7.01
C LEU A 144 13.13 -4.89 -6.88
N PHE A 145 13.24 -5.38 -5.64
CA PHE A 145 13.45 -6.80 -5.33
C PHE A 145 12.11 -7.51 -5.07
N PRO A 146 11.88 -8.72 -5.62
CA PRO A 146 10.69 -9.50 -5.32
C PRO A 146 10.69 -9.91 -3.84
N SER A 147 9.52 -9.92 -3.20
CA SER A 147 9.35 -10.34 -1.82
C SER A 147 8.51 -11.62 -1.76
N THR A 148 9.08 -12.67 -1.18
CA THR A 148 8.39 -13.89 -0.76
C THR A 148 8.29 -13.90 0.76
N GLY A 149 7.28 -13.23 1.30
CA GLY A 149 7.01 -13.19 2.74
C GLY A 149 5.80 -14.04 3.10
N HIS A 150 5.96 -14.95 4.06
CA HIS A 150 4.82 -15.60 4.73
C HIS A 150 4.11 -14.57 5.61
N ARG A 151 2.78 -14.45 5.47
CA ARG A 151 1.92 -13.60 6.31
C ARG A 151 1.48 -14.39 7.56
N SER A 152 1.41 -13.73 8.70
CA SER A 152 0.80 -14.31 9.90
C SER A 152 -0.71 -14.55 9.73
N GLY A 153 -1.24 -15.53 10.47
CA GLY A 153 -2.62 -16.01 10.32
C GLY A 153 -3.67 -15.05 10.86
N ALA A 154 -3.35 -14.31 11.92
CA ALA A 154 -4.25 -13.41 12.62
C ALA A 154 -3.56 -12.14 13.15
N PRO A 155 -4.32 -11.06 13.43
CA PRO A 155 -3.79 -9.87 14.11
C PRO A 155 -3.07 -10.24 15.42
N LEU A 156 -1.99 -9.54 15.73
CA LEU A 156 -1.14 -9.73 16.92
C LEU A 156 -0.35 -11.04 16.98
N ASP A 157 -0.43 -11.91 15.96
CA ASP A 157 0.43 -13.09 15.88
C ASP A 157 1.93 -12.71 15.80
N LEU A 158 2.24 -11.62 15.10
CA LEU A 158 3.61 -11.13 14.93
C LEU A 158 3.60 -9.61 14.76
N ILE A 159 4.36 -8.93 15.61
CA ILE A 159 4.63 -7.49 15.51
C ILE A 159 6.09 -7.30 15.09
N HIS A 160 6.32 -6.60 13.99
CA HIS A 160 7.65 -6.15 13.59
C HIS A 160 7.94 -4.76 14.15
N SER A 161 9.17 -4.54 14.60
CA SER A 161 9.66 -3.26 15.09
C SER A 161 10.97 -2.86 14.41
N ASP A 162 11.12 -1.56 14.17
CA ASP A 162 12.36 -0.95 13.71
C ASP A 162 12.43 0.50 14.19
N LEU A 163 13.64 0.95 14.57
CA LEU A 163 13.91 2.29 15.06
C LEU A 163 14.66 3.10 14.00
N LYS A 164 14.20 4.32 13.75
CA LYS A 164 14.87 5.28 12.87
C LYS A 164 15.23 6.56 13.62
N SER A 165 16.39 7.11 13.31
CA SER A 165 16.80 8.43 13.77
C SER A 165 16.43 9.49 12.74
N TYR A 166 16.06 10.68 13.22
CA TYR A 166 15.95 11.87 12.40
C TYR A 166 17.32 12.48 12.16
N SER A 167 17.53 13.05 10.97
CA SER A 167 18.77 13.77 10.63
C SER A 167 18.92 15.09 11.41
N VAL A 168 17.80 15.72 11.75
CA VAL A 168 17.74 16.90 12.63
C VAL A 168 16.69 16.67 13.71
N PRO A 169 16.88 17.22 14.92
CA PRO A 169 15.83 17.24 15.92
C PRO A 169 14.57 17.93 15.39
N THR A 170 13.41 17.40 15.72
CA THR A 170 12.13 18.03 15.39
C THR A 170 11.88 19.26 16.26
N ARG A 171 10.84 20.04 15.96
CA ARG A 171 10.45 21.21 16.77
C ARG A 171 10.18 20.87 18.23
N GLU A 172 9.67 19.67 18.49
CA GLU A 172 9.35 19.13 19.81
C GLU A 172 10.58 18.49 20.49
N GLY A 173 11.72 18.48 19.80
CA GLY A 173 12.98 17.92 20.26
C GLY A 173 13.13 16.41 20.06
N TRP A 174 12.24 15.77 19.28
CA TRP A 174 12.35 14.36 18.98
C TRP A 174 13.52 14.09 18.04
N LYS A 175 14.25 13.00 18.31
CA LYS A 175 15.44 12.58 17.55
C LYS A 175 15.28 11.21 16.93
N HIS A 176 14.31 10.43 17.41
CA HIS A 176 14.09 9.06 16.98
C HIS A 176 12.59 8.81 16.80
N ARG A 177 12.27 7.76 16.04
CA ARG A 177 10.97 7.12 16.03
C ARG A 177 11.14 5.60 16.11
N VAL A 178 10.21 4.95 16.79
CA VAL A 178 10.01 3.50 16.66
C VAL A 178 8.70 3.25 15.94
N THR A 179 8.71 2.31 14.99
CA THR A 179 7.50 1.91 14.26
C THR A 179 7.16 0.47 14.61
N PHE A 180 5.92 0.22 15.03
CA PHE A 180 5.35 -1.10 15.20
C PHE A 180 4.43 -1.43 14.02
N VAL A 181 4.65 -2.59 13.40
CA VAL A 181 3.89 -3.06 12.24
C VAL A 181 3.30 -4.42 12.55
N ASP A 182 1.98 -4.52 12.52
CA ASP A 182 1.31 -5.81 12.61
C ASP A 182 1.47 -6.60 11.30
N ASP A 183 1.98 -7.82 11.39
CA ASP A 183 2.30 -8.63 10.22
C ASP A 183 1.06 -9.06 9.43
N HIS A 184 -0.06 -9.32 10.13
CA HIS A 184 -1.28 -9.77 9.50
C HIS A 184 -1.98 -8.64 8.75
N THR A 185 -2.24 -7.52 9.42
CA THR A 185 -3.04 -6.41 8.90
C THR A 185 -2.21 -5.41 8.10
N GLY A 186 -0.90 -5.35 8.34
CA GLY A 186 -0.04 -4.28 7.83
C GLY A 186 -0.31 -2.91 8.45
N PHE A 187 -1.09 -2.86 9.54
CA PHE A 187 -1.36 -1.65 10.30
C PHE A 187 -0.09 -1.18 11.02
N LYS A 188 0.14 0.12 10.98
CA LYS A 188 1.38 0.75 11.46
C LYS A 188 1.07 1.77 12.53
N VAL A 189 1.86 1.75 13.60
CA VAL A 189 1.85 2.78 14.65
C VAL A 189 3.28 3.24 14.86
N ALA A 190 3.49 4.55 14.96
CA ALA A 190 4.81 5.12 15.26
C ALA A 190 4.76 5.99 16.51
N TYR A 191 5.83 5.93 17.31
CA TYR A 191 6.05 6.78 18.47
C TYR A 191 7.33 7.57 18.27
N HIS A 192 7.24 8.89 18.45
CA HIS A 192 8.38 9.82 18.36
C HIS A 192 9.02 10.00 19.74
N MET A 193 10.35 9.99 19.79
CA MET A 193 11.10 9.88 21.05
C MET A 193 12.33 10.79 21.02
N LYS A 194 12.76 11.27 22.20
CA LYS A 194 13.98 12.08 22.33
C LYS A 194 15.22 11.20 22.44
N ASN A 195 15.09 10.03 23.07
CA ASN A 195 16.16 9.06 23.28
C ASN A 195 15.73 7.65 22.86
N LYS A 196 16.68 6.83 22.41
CA LYS A 196 16.42 5.43 22.06
C LYS A 196 15.96 4.58 23.24
N SER A 197 16.30 4.95 24.47
CA SER A 197 15.86 4.26 25.70
C SER A 197 14.35 4.32 25.93
N GLU A 198 13.65 5.27 25.30
CA GLU A 198 12.19 5.39 25.39
C GLU A 198 11.45 4.29 24.61
N THR A 199 12.15 3.49 23.79
CA THR A 199 11.58 2.41 22.98
C THR A 199 10.80 1.40 23.81
N PHE A 200 11.29 1.07 25.00
CA PHE A 200 10.59 0.14 25.90
C PHE A 200 9.25 0.72 26.40
N ALA A 201 9.22 2.01 26.73
CA ALA A 201 7.99 2.69 27.11
C ALA A 201 6.99 2.73 25.95
N ALA A 202 7.48 3.00 24.73
CA ALA A 202 6.67 2.97 23.52
C ALA A 202 6.07 1.58 23.24
N LEU A 203 6.85 0.50 23.42
CA LEU A 203 6.33 -0.87 23.31
C LEU A 203 5.18 -1.10 24.27
N LYS A 204 5.33 -0.73 25.55
CA LYS A 204 4.26 -0.93 26.55
C LYS A 204 2.99 -0.16 26.19
N MET A 205 3.10 1.07 25.69
CA MET A 205 1.95 1.84 25.21
C MET A 205 1.27 1.16 24.01
N PHE A 206 2.06 0.70 23.03
CA PHE A 206 1.54 0.00 21.87
C PHE A 206 0.85 -1.32 22.25
N GLN A 207 1.50 -2.13 23.10
CA GLN A 207 0.96 -3.39 23.58
C GLN A 207 -0.38 -3.18 24.28
N ALA A 208 -0.46 -2.24 25.23
CA ALA A 208 -1.71 -1.95 25.93
C ALA A 208 -2.83 -1.55 24.96
N TYR A 209 -2.53 -0.68 24.00
CA TYR A 209 -3.48 -0.29 22.95
C TYR A 209 -3.95 -1.48 22.11
N ALA A 210 -3.01 -2.24 21.55
CA ALA A 210 -3.29 -3.30 20.60
C ALA A 210 -4.02 -4.48 21.23
N GLU A 211 -3.60 -4.88 22.44
CA GLU A 211 -4.24 -5.97 23.17
C GLU A 211 -5.64 -5.60 23.64
N THR A 212 -5.85 -4.35 24.07
CA THR A 212 -7.19 -3.85 24.45
C THR A 212 -8.12 -3.79 23.24
N HIS A 213 -7.61 -3.32 22.10
CA HIS A 213 -8.39 -3.20 20.86
C HIS A 213 -8.90 -4.56 20.37
N TRP A 214 -8.07 -5.61 20.43
CA TRP A 214 -8.44 -6.94 19.93
C TRP A 214 -8.98 -7.90 21.00
N GLY A 215 -8.78 -7.60 22.29
CA GLY A 215 -8.98 -8.60 23.35
C GLY A 215 -8.04 -9.81 23.21
N LEU A 216 -6.90 -9.64 22.53
CA LEU A 216 -5.92 -10.68 22.24
C LEU A 216 -4.55 -10.29 22.82
N LYS A 217 -3.67 -11.27 23.02
CA LYS A 217 -2.28 -11.02 23.40
C LYS A 217 -1.37 -11.03 22.18
N ILE A 218 -0.33 -10.19 22.22
CA ILE A 218 0.75 -10.28 21.23
C ILE A 218 1.44 -11.63 21.43
N LYS A 219 1.61 -12.41 20.35
CA LYS A 219 2.26 -13.73 20.44
C LYS A 219 3.77 -13.66 20.22
N ALA A 220 4.20 -12.87 19.24
CA ALA A 220 5.61 -12.71 18.93
C ALA A 220 5.95 -11.26 18.58
N PHE A 221 7.16 -10.86 18.95
CA PHE A 221 7.74 -9.56 18.66
C PHE A 221 9.06 -9.75 17.93
N GLN A 222 9.28 -9.05 16.81
CA GLN A 222 10.46 -9.18 15.99
C GLN A 222 11.18 -7.86 15.75
N ASP A 223 12.49 -7.81 16.03
CA ASP A 223 13.37 -6.66 15.81
C ASP A 223 14.70 -7.02 15.14
N ASP A 224 15.57 -6.02 14.96
CA ASP A 224 16.88 -6.08 14.31
C ASP A 224 18.08 -6.30 15.25
N LYS A 225 17.84 -6.62 16.53
CA LYS A 225 18.84 -6.63 17.62
C LYS A 225 19.48 -5.27 17.93
N GLY A 226 18.79 -4.16 17.64
CA GLY A 226 19.17 -2.84 18.14
C GLY A 226 19.31 -2.82 19.67
N GLY A 227 20.29 -2.09 20.19
CA GLY A 227 20.60 -2.07 21.62
C GLY A 227 19.42 -1.63 22.51
N GLU A 228 18.50 -0.85 21.96
CA GLU A 228 17.25 -0.44 22.58
C GLU A 228 16.28 -1.59 22.90
N TYR A 229 16.40 -2.71 22.20
CA TYR A 229 15.59 -3.91 22.41
C TYR A 229 16.28 -4.96 23.30
N MET A 230 17.55 -4.74 23.64
CA MET A 230 18.40 -5.74 24.34
C MET A 230 18.46 -5.55 25.86
N SER A 231 17.69 -4.62 26.44
CA SER A 231 17.75 -4.41 27.89
C SER A 231 17.13 -5.58 28.66
N ASN A 232 17.65 -5.85 29.87
CA ASN A 232 17.11 -6.90 30.74
C ASN A 232 15.64 -6.64 31.08
N GLU A 233 15.25 -5.38 31.26
CA GLU A 233 13.87 -4.98 31.51
C GLU A 233 12.96 -5.31 30.34
N PHE A 234 13.40 -5.05 29.11
CA PHE A 234 12.65 -5.34 27.89
C PHE A 234 12.41 -6.85 27.77
N ARG A 235 13.47 -7.64 27.90
CA ARG A 235 13.40 -9.11 27.86
C ARG A 235 12.50 -9.65 28.97
N SER A 236 12.70 -9.21 30.20
CA SER A 236 11.90 -9.66 31.35
C SER A 236 10.41 -9.35 31.17
N HIS A 237 10.07 -8.21 30.55
CA HIS A 237 8.70 -7.85 30.24
C HIS A 237 8.09 -8.75 29.18
N LEU A 238 8.82 -9.06 28.09
CA LEU A 238 8.34 -10.00 27.07
C LEU A 238 8.13 -11.39 27.65
N ASP A 239 9.10 -11.90 28.43
CA ASP A 239 9.01 -13.20 29.10
C ASP A 239 7.80 -13.25 30.05
N LYS A 240 7.59 -12.19 30.84
CA LYS A 240 6.43 -12.06 31.74
C LYS A 240 5.10 -12.05 30.99
N CYS A 241 5.06 -11.45 29.79
CA CYS A 241 3.86 -11.41 28.96
C CYS A 241 3.67 -12.68 28.11
N GLY A 242 4.64 -13.61 28.11
CA GLY A 242 4.63 -14.78 27.23
C GLY A 242 4.84 -14.45 25.76
N ILE A 243 5.45 -13.30 25.44
CA ILE A 243 5.70 -12.85 24.08
C ILE A 243 7.02 -13.46 23.58
N VAL A 244 6.96 -14.20 22.48
CA VAL A 244 8.16 -14.77 21.86
C VAL A 244 9.00 -13.65 21.23
N HIS A 245 10.19 -13.43 21.78
CA HIS A 245 11.15 -12.47 21.24
C HIS A 245 11.93 -13.08 20.07
N ARG A 246 11.72 -12.56 18.87
CA ARG A 246 12.38 -12.95 17.64
C ARG A 246 13.35 -11.86 17.21
N HIS A 247 14.47 -12.28 16.64
CA HIS A 247 15.46 -11.37 16.10
C HIS A 247 15.76 -11.71 14.66
N SER A 248 15.93 -10.72 13.79
CA SER A 248 16.55 -10.98 12.49
C SER A 248 18.01 -11.39 12.68
N VAL A 249 18.44 -12.39 11.91
CA VAL A 249 19.84 -12.82 11.90
C VAL A 249 20.71 -11.72 11.29
N ARG A 250 21.86 -11.44 11.91
CA ARG A 250 22.87 -10.52 11.34
C ARG A 250 23.22 -10.95 9.90
N ALA A 251 23.32 -9.99 8.99
CA ALA A 251 23.53 -10.20 7.55
C ALA A 251 22.36 -10.85 6.78
N ARG A 252 21.15 -10.96 7.36
CA ARG A 252 19.92 -11.30 6.62
C ARG A 252 18.81 -10.24 6.81
N PRO A 253 19.01 -9.00 6.31
CA PRO A 253 18.05 -7.90 6.46
C PRO A 253 16.66 -8.24 5.89
N GLN A 254 16.57 -9.17 4.93
CA GLN A 254 15.29 -9.71 4.43
C GLN A 254 14.33 -10.15 5.56
N GLN A 255 14.83 -10.66 6.69
CA GLN A 255 14.00 -11.18 7.78
C GLN A 255 13.24 -10.09 8.54
N ASN A 256 13.84 -8.90 8.76
CA ASN A 256 13.11 -7.73 9.24
C ASN A 256 12.64 -6.82 8.10
N GLY A 257 12.73 -7.31 6.86
CA GLY A 257 12.45 -6.55 5.65
C GLY A 257 11.05 -5.96 5.62
N THR A 258 10.08 -6.51 6.36
CA THR A 258 8.74 -5.91 6.51
C THR A 258 8.80 -4.54 7.17
N ALA A 259 9.42 -4.43 8.36
CA ALA A 259 9.55 -3.15 9.05
C ALA A 259 10.51 -2.21 8.32
N GLU A 260 11.63 -2.70 7.80
CA GLU A 260 12.59 -1.87 7.06
C GLU A 260 11.97 -1.26 5.79
N ARG A 261 11.30 -2.08 4.96
CA ARG A 261 10.61 -1.57 3.75
C ARG A 261 9.52 -0.59 4.11
N SER A 262 8.74 -0.90 5.14
CA SER A 262 7.71 0.00 5.65
C SER A 262 8.30 1.35 6.05
N ASN A 263 9.39 1.35 6.83
CA ASN A 263 10.06 2.57 7.25
C ASN A 263 10.67 3.34 6.08
N ARG A 264 11.24 2.65 5.08
CA ARG A 264 11.73 3.29 3.85
C ARG A 264 10.61 4.02 3.10
N THR A 265 9.49 3.35 2.86
CA THR A 265 8.33 3.98 2.19
C THR A 265 7.82 5.19 2.99
N VAL A 266 7.79 5.09 4.32
CA VAL A 266 7.41 6.22 5.19
C VAL A 266 8.40 7.39 5.05
N ASP A 267 9.70 7.13 4.97
CA ASP A 267 10.73 8.16 4.78
C ASP A 267 10.67 8.83 3.41
N GLU A 268 10.50 8.04 2.35
CA GLU A 268 10.39 8.51 0.97
C GLU A 268 9.19 9.45 0.81
N HIS A 269 8.01 9.03 1.29
CA HIS A 269 6.79 9.83 1.20
C HIS A 269 6.78 11.04 2.13
N SER A 270 7.28 10.92 3.37
CA SER A 270 7.39 12.07 4.27
C SER A 270 8.35 13.14 3.72
N THR A 271 9.40 12.71 3.00
CA THR A 271 10.32 13.63 2.32
C THR A 271 9.63 14.35 1.16
N ALA A 272 8.85 13.64 0.35
CA ALA A 272 8.03 14.25 -0.71
C ALA A 272 7.03 15.27 -0.13
N MET A 273 6.35 14.93 0.96
CA MET A 273 5.39 15.82 1.63
C MET A 273 6.06 17.11 2.14
N LEU A 274 7.23 16.99 2.77
CA LEU A 274 8.01 18.15 3.23
C LEU A 274 8.39 19.07 2.07
N HIS A 275 8.84 18.49 0.96
CA HIS A 275 9.25 19.24 -0.23
C HIS A 275 8.07 19.97 -0.86
N GLU A 276 6.94 19.29 -1.07
CA GLU A 276 5.71 19.88 -1.61
C GLU A 276 5.20 21.05 -0.76
N ALA A 277 5.25 20.93 0.56
CA ALA A 277 4.82 21.98 1.48
C ALA A 277 5.85 23.10 1.69
N ASN A 278 7.05 22.96 1.12
CA ASN A 278 8.21 23.81 1.40
C ASN A 278 8.49 23.98 2.91
N LEU A 279 8.38 22.88 3.67
CA LEU A 279 8.58 22.88 5.12
C LEU A 279 9.95 22.29 5.51
N PRO A 280 10.61 22.85 6.53
CA PRO A 280 11.94 22.41 6.91
C PRO A 280 11.91 21.01 7.56
N PRO A 281 13.04 20.28 7.55
CA PRO A 281 13.13 18.93 8.12
C PRO A 281 12.72 18.81 9.60
N ALA A 282 12.68 19.92 10.34
CA ALA A 282 12.15 19.96 11.71
C ALA A 282 10.67 19.52 11.83
N PHE A 283 9.91 19.51 10.74
CA PHE A 283 8.52 19.01 10.68
C PHE A 283 8.41 17.52 10.33
N ARG A 284 9.54 16.81 10.19
CA ARG A 284 9.56 15.42 9.70
C ARG A 284 8.74 14.45 10.53
N ALA A 285 8.70 14.58 11.86
CA ALA A 285 7.85 13.74 12.69
C ALA A 285 6.35 13.90 12.39
N LEU A 286 5.90 15.13 12.14
CA LEU A 286 4.51 15.40 11.78
C LEU A 286 4.17 14.87 10.39
N ALA A 287 5.07 15.04 9.42
CA ALA A 287 4.94 14.45 8.09
C ALA A 287 4.86 12.91 8.14
N VAL A 288 5.72 12.28 8.96
CA VAL A 288 5.70 10.83 9.19
C VAL A 288 4.38 10.38 9.81
N SER A 289 3.91 11.03 10.88
CA SER A 289 2.63 10.68 11.51
C SER A 289 1.46 10.83 10.55
N ALA A 290 1.42 11.94 9.80
CA ALA A 290 0.36 12.18 8.81
C ALA A 290 0.41 11.14 7.69
N TYR A 291 1.60 10.78 7.21
CA TYR A 291 1.74 9.75 6.19
C TYR A 291 1.32 8.38 6.70
N ILE A 292 1.71 7.98 7.92
CA ILE A 292 1.30 6.69 8.50
C ILE A 292 -0.22 6.61 8.64
N HIS A 293 -0.86 7.70 9.08
CA HIS A 293 -2.32 7.80 9.15
C HIS A 293 -2.93 7.50 7.77
N VAL A 294 -2.53 8.24 6.74
CA VAL A 294 -2.99 8.04 5.36
C VAL A 294 -2.67 6.64 4.83
N CYS A 295 -1.47 6.12 5.10
CA CYS A 295 -1.00 4.82 4.65
C CYS A 295 -1.83 3.66 5.22
N ASN A 296 -2.34 3.82 6.44
CA ASN A 296 -3.26 2.84 7.02
C ASN A 296 -4.64 2.88 6.34
N MET A 297 -5.04 3.98 5.72
CA MET A 297 -6.37 4.15 5.11
C MET A 297 -6.42 3.83 3.61
N HIS A 298 -5.30 3.48 2.97
CA HIS A 298 -5.29 3.04 1.57
C HIS A 298 -4.73 1.61 1.44
N PRO A 299 -5.16 0.83 0.43
CA PRO A 299 -4.61 -0.50 0.20
C PRO A 299 -3.12 -0.41 -0.13
N THR A 300 -2.39 -1.46 0.21
CA THR A 300 -0.94 -1.55 -0.03
C THR A 300 -0.66 -2.76 -0.91
N ALA A 301 0.56 -2.86 -1.44
CA ALA A 301 0.98 -4.06 -2.19
C ALA A 301 0.85 -5.36 -1.37
N ARG A 302 0.76 -5.26 -0.04
CA ARG A 302 0.52 -6.40 0.87
C ARG A 302 -0.89 -7.00 0.73
N ASP A 303 -1.89 -6.14 0.51
CA ASP A 303 -3.28 -6.54 0.28
C ASP A 303 -3.93 -5.47 -0.63
N PRO A 304 -4.06 -5.73 -1.94
CA PRO A 304 -4.63 -4.77 -2.89
C PRO A 304 -6.17 -4.73 -2.82
N THR A 305 -6.77 -5.49 -1.91
CA THR A 305 -8.23 -5.62 -1.78
C THR A 305 -8.79 -4.95 -0.54
N ARG A 306 -7.96 -4.71 0.49
CA ARG A 306 -8.39 -4.16 1.78
C ARG A 306 -7.35 -3.20 2.33
N THR A 307 -7.81 -2.19 3.07
CA THR A 307 -6.91 -1.25 3.73
C THR A 307 -6.39 -1.84 5.05
N PRO A 308 -5.17 -1.47 5.51
CA PRO A 308 -4.73 -1.84 6.86
C PRO A 308 -5.72 -1.42 7.96
N HIS A 309 -6.37 -0.26 7.79
CA HIS A 309 -7.42 0.23 8.67
C HIS A 309 -8.62 -0.71 8.69
N GLU A 310 -9.11 -1.16 7.53
CA GLU A 310 -10.21 -2.13 7.46
C GLU A 310 -9.83 -3.48 8.07
N LEU A 311 -8.59 -3.91 7.90
CA LEU A 311 -8.07 -5.13 8.52
C LEU A 311 -7.99 -5.00 10.05
N TRP A 312 -7.60 -3.83 10.55
CA TRP A 312 -7.39 -3.52 11.97
C TRP A 312 -8.68 -3.21 12.73
N PHE A 313 -9.51 -2.29 12.21
CA PHE A 313 -10.74 -1.82 12.84
C PHE A 313 -11.98 -2.59 12.39
N LYS A 314 -11.85 -3.53 11.45
CA LYS A 314 -12.98 -4.25 10.82
C LYS A 314 -14.02 -3.33 10.16
N ALA A 315 -13.62 -2.09 9.83
CA ALA A 315 -14.46 -1.08 9.20
C ALA A 315 -13.67 -0.30 8.15
N LYS A 316 -14.31 -0.02 7.00
CA LYS A 316 -13.72 0.83 5.97
C LYS A 316 -13.45 2.23 6.54
N PRO A 317 -12.28 2.82 6.24
CA PRO A 317 -12.02 4.19 6.67
C PRO A 317 -12.90 5.16 5.88
N ASP A 318 -13.50 6.13 6.58
CA ASP A 318 -13.94 7.36 5.95
C ASP A 318 -12.74 8.28 5.79
N VAL A 319 -12.51 8.77 4.58
CA VAL A 319 -11.39 9.65 4.26
C VAL A 319 -11.86 11.04 3.83
N SER A 320 -13.13 11.37 4.05
CA SER A 320 -13.70 12.72 3.80
C SER A 320 -12.98 13.83 4.57
N HIS A 321 -12.38 13.50 5.71
CA HIS A 321 -11.60 14.41 6.55
C HIS A 321 -10.18 14.64 6.04
N LEU A 322 -9.70 13.85 5.06
CA LEU A 322 -8.32 14.01 4.60
C LEU A 322 -8.12 15.33 3.88
N ARG A 323 -6.99 15.95 4.18
CA ARG A 323 -6.52 17.20 3.58
C ARG A 323 -5.11 17.01 3.06
N VAL A 324 -4.77 17.79 2.04
CA VAL A 324 -3.40 17.85 1.49
C VAL A 324 -2.49 18.36 2.60
N TRP A 325 -1.47 17.58 2.93
CA TRP A 325 -0.48 17.99 3.92
C TRP A 325 0.30 19.21 3.42
N GLY A 326 0.47 20.23 4.26
CA GLY A 326 1.06 21.50 3.84
C GLY A 326 0.07 22.50 3.27
N CYS A 327 -1.23 22.16 3.13
CA CYS A 327 -2.20 23.10 2.61
C CYS A 327 -2.46 24.26 3.58
N LEU A 328 -2.97 25.35 3.04
CA LEU A 328 -3.46 26.48 3.81
C LEU A 328 -4.60 26.04 4.73
N ALA A 329 -4.49 26.40 6.02
CA ALA A 329 -5.49 26.13 7.03
C ALA A 329 -5.84 27.41 7.80
N TYR A 330 -7.03 27.43 8.40
CA TYR A 330 -7.48 28.50 9.27
C TYR A 330 -7.95 27.91 10.58
N VAL A 331 -7.40 28.40 11.70
CA VAL A 331 -7.80 27.96 13.04
C VAL A 331 -8.61 29.07 13.68
N HIS A 332 -9.79 28.74 14.19
CA HIS A 332 -10.60 29.68 14.96
C HIS A 332 -9.92 29.99 16.30
N VAL A 333 -9.59 31.25 16.53
CA VAL A 333 -9.02 31.71 17.80
C VAL A 333 -10.14 31.80 18.82
N GLN A 334 -10.07 31.06 19.92
CA GLN A 334 -11.12 31.10 20.96
C GLN A 334 -11.23 32.49 21.60
N ARG A 335 -12.43 32.87 22.06
CA ARG A 335 -12.74 34.25 22.49
C ARG A 335 -11.88 34.71 23.68
N ASP A 336 -11.53 33.80 24.57
CA ASP A 336 -10.64 33.97 25.72
C ASP A 336 -9.17 34.24 25.34
N LYS A 337 -8.77 33.88 24.11
CA LYS A 337 -7.43 34.12 23.56
C LYS A 337 -7.38 35.33 22.62
N ARG A 338 -8.49 36.05 22.45
CA ARG A 338 -8.55 37.27 21.64
C ARG A 338 -8.30 38.50 22.50
N GLY A 339 -7.51 39.42 21.99
CA GLY A 339 -7.55 40.81 22.47
C GLY A 339 -8.89 41.48 22.09
N PRO A 340 -9.20 42.67 22.64
CA PRO A 340 -10.46 43.40 22.40
C PRO A 340 -10.81 43.58 20.91
N SER A 341 -9.80 43.59 20.04
CA SER A 341 -9.93 43.76 18.57
C SER A 341 -9.24 42.62 17.80
N GLY A 342 -9.03 41.46 18.42
CA GLY A 342 -8.27 40.36 17.83
C GLY A 342 -9.00 39.66 16.67
N HIS A 343 -8.24 39.20 15.67
CA HIS A 343 -8.79 38.41 14.57
C HIS A 343 -9.45 37.12 15.08
N HIS A 344 -10.55 36.73 14.43
CA HIS A 344 -11.30 35.52 14.78
C HIS A 344 -10.63 34.23 14.32
N VAL A 345 -9.68 34.35 13.38
CA VAL A 345 -9.00 33.24 12.74
C VAL A 345 -7.50 33.51 12.66
N GLN A 346 -6.72 32.44 12.77
CA GLN A 346 -5.29 32.44 12.52
C GLN A 346 -5.00 31.63 11.27
N LYS A 347 -4.24 32.23 10.36
CA LYS A 347 -3.73 31.57 9.16
C LYS A 347 -2.61 30.59 9.55
N CYS A 348 -2.73 29.34 9.15
CA CYS A 348 -1.85 28.24 9.53
C CYS A 348 -1.57 27.31 8.33
N ILE A 349 -0.71 26.32 8.56
CA ILE A 349 -0.43 25.23 7.61
C ILE A 349 -0.94 23.93 8.24
N PHE A 350 -1.66 23.13 7.45
CA PHE A 350 -2.11 21.81 7.90
C PHE A 350 -0.94 20.83 7.97
N VAL A 351 -0.64 20.31 9.17
CA VAL A 351 0.53 19.45 9.40
C VAL A 351 0.18 18.04 9.89
N GLY A 352 -1.10 17.67 9.91
CA GLY A 352 -1.52 16.29 10.18
C GLY A 352 -2.70 16.17 11.14
N TYR A 353 -2.89 14.94 11.63
CA TYR A 353 -4.04 14.53 12.41
C TYR A 353 -3.57 14.15 13.82
N PRO A 354 -3.86 14.96 14.85
CA PRO A 354 -3.41 14.67 16.21
C PRO A 354 -4.19 13.49 16.80
N ALA A 355 -3.49 12.59 17.49
CA ALA A 355 -4.13 11.48 18.20
C ALA A 355 -4.91 11.99 19.43
N GLY A 356 -6.02 11.33 19.76
CA GLY A 356 -6.82 11.64 20.96
C GLY A 356 -7.75 12.86 20.83
N TYR A 357 -7.84 13.48 19.66
CA TYR A 357 -8.79 14.56 19.39
C TYR A 357 -9.93 14.05 18.51
N LYS A 358 -11.17 14.37 18.91
CA LYS A 358 -12.37 14.19 18.09
C LYS A 358 -12.65 15.52 17.41
N GLY A 359 -12.57 15.57 16.08
CA GLY A 359 -12.76 16.78 15.28
C GLY A 359 -13.01 16.46 13.83
#